data_AF-A0A6A4USK2-F1
#
_entry.id   AF-A0A6A4USK2-F1
#
_cell.length_a   1.000
_cell.length_b   1.000
_cell.length_c   1.000
_cell.angle_alpha   90.00
_cell.angle_beta   90.00
_cell.angle_gamma   90.00
#
_symmetry.space_group_name_H-M   'P 1'
#
loop_
_entity.id
_entity.type
_entity.pdbx_description
1 polymer ?
#
loop_
_entity_poly.entity_id
_entity_poly.type
_entity_poly.pdbx_seq_one_letter_code
_entity_poly.pdbx_strand_id
1 'polypeptide(L)'
;MDKYLKAIKQNVCSICVDSSERGVCTLTNKETCAVEFYLPSVVEIVHSFYSEDFSEYHKIVKEKICAYCKAEIDGHCYLHEDANCSLDRYFPVIVETIQKVDRGLLN
;
A
#
# COMPACT_ATOMS: atom_id res chain seq x y z
N MET A 1 -7.53 7.13 -11.55
CA MET A 1 -7.23 6.57 -10.22
C MET A 1 -8.28 5.60 -9.71
N ASP A 2 -9.57 5.85 -9.97
CA ASP A 2 -10.68 5.06 -9.40
C ASP A 2 -10.57 3.55 -9.59
N LYS A 3 -10.10 3.10 -10.77
CA LYS A 3 -9.85 1.66 -11.05
C LYS A 3 -8.88 1.01 -10.05
N TYR A 4 -7.82 1.72 -9.67
CA TYR A 4 -6.84 1.19 -8.72
C TYR A 4 -7.42 1.18 -7.31
N LEU A 5 -8.10 2.26 -6.89
CA LEU A 5 -8.73 2.31 -5.56
C LEU A 5 -9.77 1.20 -5.40
N LYS A 6 -10.57 0.95 -6.42
CA LYS A 6 -11.54 -0.14 -6.44
C LYS A 6 -10.88 -1.51 -6.32
N ALA A 7 -9.83 -1.77 -7.11
CA ALA A 7 -9.10 -3.02 -7.04
C ALA A 7 -8.42 -3.24 -5.68
N ILE A 8 -7.85 -2.19 -5.09
CA ILE A 8 -7.27 -2.21 -3.74
C ILE A 8 -8.34 -2.58 -2.70
N LYS A 9 -9.52 -1.97 -2.77
CA LYS A 9 -10.64 -2.29 -1.86
C LYS A 9 -11.06 -3.76 -1.96
N GLN A 10 -11.01 -4.34 -3.16
CA GLN A 10 -11.43 -5.73 -3.37
C GLN A 10 -10.36 -6.77 -3.02
N ASN A 11 -9.08 -6.47 -3.22
CA ASN A 11 -7.99 -7.46 -3.15
C ASN A 11 -7.05 -7.27 -1.97
N VAL A 12 -6.90 -6.03 -1.49
CA VAL A 12 -6.02 -5.69 -0.36
C VAL A 12 -6.85 -5.45 0.89
N CYS A 13 -7.88 -4.61 0.82
CA CYS A 13 -8.70 -4.34 2.00
C CYS A 13 -9.43 -5.60 2.47
N SER A 14 -9.86 -6.50 1.59
CA SER A 14 -10.55 -7.75 1.98
C SER A 14 -9.73 -8.68 2.89
N ILE A 15 -8.40 -8.56 2.87
CA ILE A 15 -7.47 -9.35 3.71
C ILE A 15 -6.73 -8.49 4.75
N CYS A 16 -7.06 -7.20 4.83
CA CYS A 16 -6.42 -6.28 5.76
C CYS A 16 -6.77 -6.66 7.22
N VAL A 17 -5.86 -6.36 8.14
CA VAL A 17 -6.04 -6.61 9.58
C VAL A 17 -7.15 -5.72 10.16
N ASP A 18 -7.33 -4.54 9.57
CA ASP A 18 -8.37 -3.58 9.89
C ASP A 18 -9.67 -3.85 9.11
N SER A 19 -9.87 -5.07 8.60
CA SER A 19 -11.11 -5.46 7.95
C SER A 19 -11.92 -6.41 8.81
N SER A 20 -13.23 -6.19 8.79
CA SER A 20 -14.20 -7.10 9.39
C SER A 20 -14.19 -8.47 8.70
N GLU A 21 -14.84 -9.46 9.32
CA GLU A 21 -15.06 -10.80 8.73
C GLU A 21 -15.79 -10.77 7.37
N ARG A 22 -16.41 -9.63 7.01
CA ARG A 22 -17.07 -9.41 5.72
C ARG A 22 -16.21 -8.66 4.70
N GLY A 23 -14.94 -8.41 5.00
CA GLY A 23 -13.99 -7.71 4.12
C GLY A 23 -14.22 -6.20 4.03
N VAL A 24 -14.94 -5.61 5.00
CA VAL A 24 -15.20 -4.16 5.07
C VAL A 24 -14.21 -3.50 6.02
N CYS A 25 -13.57 -2.43 5.57
CA CYS A 25 -12.66 -1.61 6.37
C CYS A 25 -13.35 -1.08 7.64
N THR A 26 -12.71 -1.25 8.79
CA THR A 26 -13.22 -0.83 10.10
C THR A 26 -12.61 0.48 10.58
N LEU A 27 -11.64 1.05 9.85
CA LEU A 27 -11.08 2.36 10.17
C LEU A 27 -12.16 3.44 10.07
N THR A 28 -12.14 4.36 11.02
CA THR A 28 -13.06 5.50 11.09
C THR A 28 -12.48 6.70 10.35
N ASN A 29 -13.30 7.73 10.13
CA ASN A 29 -12.87 8.99 9.50
C ASN A 29 -11.81 9.78 10.32
N LYS A 30 -11.46 9.30 11.52
CA LYS A 30 -10.41 9.88 12.36
C LYS A 30 -9.02 9.27 12.08
N GLU A 31 -8.97 8.19 11.31
CA GLU A 31 -7.77 7.44 10.99
C GLU A 31 -7.39 7.64 9.52
N THR A 32 -6.09 7.64 9.22
CA THR A 32 -5.59 7.73 7.84
C THR A 32 -5.09 6.36 7.39
N CYS A 33 -5.76 5.75 6.42
CA CYS A 33 -5.29 4.52 5.79
C CYS A 33 -4.07 4.82 4.92
N ALA A 34 -2.89 4.30 5.30
CA ALA A 34 -1.65 4.52 4.55
C ALA A 34 -1.74 4.03 3.10
N VAL A 35 -2.40 2.89 2.86
CA VAL A 35 -2.59 2.34 1.50
C VAL A 35 -3.38 3.29 0.62
N GLU A 36 -4.50 3.83 1.10
CA GLU A 36 -5.33 4.74 0.32
C GLU A 36 -4.66 6.12 0.17
N PHE A 37 -4.06 6.63 1.24
CA PHE A 37 -3.39 7.93 1.26
C PHE A 37 -2.21 7.98 0.28
N TYR A 38 -1.35 6.96 0.27
CA TYR A 38 -0.18 6.91 -0.60
C TYR A 38 -0.45 6.22 -1.95
N LEU A 39 -1.70 5.82 -2.24
CA LEU A 39 -2.04 5.09 -3.47
C LEU A 39 -1.53 5.78 -4.75
N PRO A 40 -1.67 7.10 -4.94
CA PRO A 40 -1.14 7.76 -6.14
C PRO A 40 0.38 7.58 -6.30
N SER A 41 1.14 7.77 -5.22
CA SER A 41 2.60 7.61 -5.21
C SER A 41 3.02 6.17 -5.45
N VAL A 42 2.29 5.20 -4.88
CA VAL A 42 2.56 3.78 -5.10
C VAL A 42 2.33 3.40 -6.56
N VAL A 43 1.23 3.87 -7.18
CA VAL A 43 0.99 3.64 -8.61
C VAL A 43 2.10 4.24 -9.47
N GLU A 44 2.55 5.46 -9.15
CA GLU A 44 3.69 6.07 -9.85
C GLU A 44 4.97 5.24 -9.71
N ILE A 45 5.26 4.72 -8.51
CA ILE A 45 6.40 3.83 -8.28
C ILE A 45 6.29 2.56 -9.15
N VAL A 46 5.12 1.91 -9.15
CA VAL A 46 4.89 0.69 -9.95
C VAL A 46 4.99 0.95 -11.45
N HIS A 47 4.61 2.14 -11.92
CA HIS A 47 4.70 2.51 -13.34
C HIS A 47 6.08 2.96 -13.77
N SER A 48 6.86 3.56 -12.86
CA SER A 48 8.22 4.05 -13.15
C SER A 48 9.29 2.98 -13.02
N PHE A 49 8.97 1.85 -12.39
CA PHE A 49 9.93 0.79 -12.08
C PHE A 49 9.27 -0.59 -12.11
N TYR A 50 9.88 -1.52 -12.86
CA TYR A 50 9.52 -2.94 -12.85
C TYR A 50 10.68 -3.77 -12.34
N SER A 51 10.42 -4.60 -11.32
CA SER A 51 11.34 -5.63 -10.85
C SER A 51 10.55 -6.86 -10.41
N GLU A 52 11.17 -8.02 -10.56
CA GLU A 52 10.65 -9.28 -10.00
C GLU A 52 11.05 -9.43 -8.52
N ASP A 53 12.01 -8.63 -8.04
CA ASP A 53 12.39 -8.57 -6.63
C ASP A 53 11.62 -7.48 -5.89
N PHE A 54 10.67 -7.88 -5.05
CA PHE A 54 9.89 -6.97 -4.20
C PHE A 54 10.76 -6.15 -3.23
N SER A 55 11.96 -6.62 -2.89
CA SER A 55 12.89 -5.88 -2.03
C SER A 55 13.35 -4.55 -2.67
N GLU A 56 13.41 -4.49 -4.00
CA GLU A 56 13.78 -3.27 -4.72
C GLU A 56 12.67 -2.22 -4.67
N TYR A 57 11.42 -2.64 -4.76
CA TYR A 57 10.30 -1.73 -4.54
C TYR A 57 10.27 -1.20 -3.11
N HIS A 58 10.57 -2.02 -2.10
CA HIS A 58 10.64 -1.56 -0.71
C HIS A 58 11.68 -0.45 -0.53
N LYS A 59 12.83 -0.54 -1.21
CA LYS A 59 13.84 0.54 -1.19
C LYS A 59 13.28 1.85 -1.76
N ILE A 60 12.62 1.78 -2.92
CA ILE A 60 12.04 2.97 -3.56
C ILE A 60 10.93 3.57 -2.70
N VAL A 61 10.07 2.75 -2.09
CA VAL A 61 9.03 3.20 -1.15
C VAL A 61 9.66 3.86 0.06
N LYS A 62 10.74 3.28 0.61
CA LYS A 62 11.45 3.87 1.75
C LYS A 62 11.96 5.27 1.42
N GLU A 63 12.55 5.44 0.24
CA GLU A 63 13.11 6.71 -0.23
C GLU A 63 12.03 7.75 -0.60
N LYS A 64 10.97 7.34 -1.29
CA LYS A 64 9.97 8.27 -1.85
C LYS A 64 8.78 8.53 -0.93
N ILE A 65 8.44 7.58 -0.06
CA ILE A 65 7.25 7.64 0.80
C ILE A 65 7.67 7.68 2.27
N CYS A 66 8.41 6.68 2.75
CA CYS A 66 8.68 6.56 4.19
C CYS A 66 9.53 7.70 4.73
N ALA A 67 10.49 8.23 3.97
CA ALA A 67 11.32 9.37 4.34
C ALA A 67 10.54 10.66 4.64
N TYR A 68 9.27 10.74 4.22
CA TYR A 68 8.38 11.88 4.46
C TYR A 68 7.13 11.48 5.25
N CYS A 69 7.09 10.27 5.79
CA CYS A 69 5.96 9.77 6.56
C CYS A 69 5.98 10.35 7.97
N LYS A 70 4.81 10.68 8.52
CA LYS A 70 4.70 11.18 9.91
C LYS A 70 5.22 10.17 10.95
N ALA A 71 5.26 8.88 10.60
CA ALA A 71 5.80 7.84 11.47
C ALA A 71 7.32 7.77 11.47
N GLU A 72 7.99 8.47 10.55
CA GLU A 72 9.43 8.60 10.50
C GLU A 72 9.91 9.63 11.54
N ILE A 73 10.81 9.20 12.43
CA ILE A 73 11.47 10.02 13.44
C ILE A 73 12.92 9.56 13.53
N ASP A 74 13.87 10.44 13.22
CA ASP A 74 15.32 10.22 13.35
C ASP A 74 15.85 8.94 12.65
N GLY A 75 15.26 8.58 11.49
CA GLY A 75 15.60 7.41 10.69
C GLY A 75 14.81 6.14 11.06
N HIS A 76 13.92 6.22 12.06
CA HIS A 76 13.12 5.10 12.56
C HIS A 76 11.65 5.25 12.20
N CYS A 77 11.00 4.12 11.91
CA CYS A 77 9.56 4.08 11.64
C CYS A 77 8.90 3.11 12.61
N TYR A 78 8.25 3.63 13.65
CA TYR A 78 7.64 2.81 14.69
C TYR A 78 6.57 1.85 14.12
N LEU A 79 5.85 2.26 13.06
CA LEU A 79 4.88 1.41 12.39
C LEU A 79 5.51 0.22 11.66
N HIS A 80 6.73 0.38 11.13
CA HIS A 80 7.46 -0.72 10.50
C HIS A 80 8.04 -1.67 11.56
N GLU A 81 8.62 -1.12 12.63
CA GLU A 81 9.20 -1.90 13.73
C GLU A 81 8.15 -2.76 14.44
N ASP A 82 6.93 -2.25 14.63
CA ASP A 82 5.80 -2.98 15.20
C ASP A 82 5.03 -3.85 14.16
N ALA A 83 5.50 -3.90 12.91
CA ALA A 83 4.82 -4.55 11.79
C ALA A 83 3.35 -4.10 11.58
N ASN A 84 3.03 -2.86 11.94
CA ASN A 84 1.69 -2.26 11.91
C ASN A 84 1.45 -1.33 10.70
N CYS A 85 2.47 -1.06 9.88
CA CYS A 85 2.30 -0.28 8.65
C CYS A 85 1.54 -1.10 7.60
N SER A 86 0.29 -0.72 7.29
CA SER A 86 -0.52 -1.41 6.29
C SER A 86 0.06 -1.32 4.88
N LEU A 87 0.71 -0.21 4.53
CA LEU A 87 1.40 -0.07 3.26
C LEU A 87 2.55 -1.08 3.13
N ASP A 88 3.38 -1.23 4.16
CA ASP A 88 4.53 -2.14 4.19
C ASP A 88 4.07 -3.62 4.24
N ARG A 89 3.15 -3.95 5.15
CA ARG A 89 2.65 -5.31 5.36
C ARG A 89 2.02 -5.90 4.09
N TYR A 90 1.24 -5.11 3.36
CA TYR A 90 0.52 -5.58 2.17
C TYR A 90 1.20 -5.16 0.87
N PHE A 91 2.44 -4.64 0.92
CA PHE A 91 3.09 -4.04 -0.23
C PHE A 91 3.18 -4.97 -1.46
N PRO A 92 3.58 -6.25 -1.33
CA PRO A 92 3.62 -7.15 -2.48
C PRO A 92 2.25 -7.35 -3.16
N VAL A 93 1.19 -7.48 -2.35
CA VAL A 93 -0.19 -7.65 -2.85
C VAL A 93 -0.69 -6.37 -3.52
N ILE A 94 -0.30 -5.20 -3.00
CA ILE A 94 -0.62 -3.89 -3.60
C ILE A 94 0.02 -3.77 -4.99
N VAL A 95 1.33 -4.06 -5.11
CA VAL A 95 2.05 -4.03 -6.39
C VAL A 95 1.43 -4.99 -7.39
N GLU A 96 1.20 -6.24 -6.99
CA GLU A 96 0.58 -7.24 -7.85
C GLU A 96 -0.82 -6.81 -8.32
N THR A 97 -1.62 -6.24 -7.41
CA THR A 97 -2.96 -5.73 -7.72
C THR A 97 -2.90 -4.62 -8.76
N ILE A 98 -2.00 -3.65 -8.61
CA ILE A 98 -1.81 -2.54 -9.57
C ILE A 98 -1.39 -3.11 -10.94
N GLN A 99 -0.40 -4.00 -10.97
CA GLN A 99 0.07 -4.63 -12.20
C GLN A 99 -1.04 -5.43 -12.91
N LYS A 100 -1.90 -6.14 -12.17
CA LYS A 100 -3.07 -6.83 -12.72
C LYS A 100 -4.10 -5.86 -13.30
N VAL A 101 -4.35 -4.72 -12.65
CA VAL A 101 -5.22 -3.66 -13.18
C VAL A 101 -4.64 -3.08 -14.47
N ASP A 102 -3.33 -2.87 -14.55
CA ASP A 102 -2.66 -2.35 -15.75
C ASP A 102 -2.76 -3.32 -16.93
N ARG A 103 -2.69 -4.62 -16.65
CA ARG A 103 -2.88 -5.69 -17.65
C ARG A 103 -4.35 -5.98 -18.00
N GLY A 104 -5.31 -5.28 -17.37
CA GLY A 104 -6.74 -5.50 -17.58
C GLY A 104 -7.27 -6.82 -17.00
N LEU A 105 -6.55 -7.42 -16.04
CA LEU A 105 -6.93 -8.66 -15.36
C LEU A 105 -7.86 -8.42 -14.15
N LEU A 106 -7.91 -7.18 -13.64
CA LEU A 106 -8.78 -6.74 -12.54
C LEU A 106 -9.44 -5.40 -12.90
N ASN A 107 -10.64 -5.15 -12.35
CA ASN A 107 -11.50 -3.98 -12.67
C ASN A 107 -11.89 -3.16 -11.44
#